data_AF-A0A7U9XH58-F1
#
_entry.id   AF-A0A7U9XH58-F1
#
_cell.length_a   1.000
_cell.length_b   1.000
_cell.length_c   1.000
_cell.angle_alpha   90.00
_cell.angle_beta   90.00
_cell.angle_gamma   90.00
#
_symmetry.space_group_name_H-M   'P 1'
#
loop_
_entity.id
_entity.type
_entity.pdbx_description
1 polymer ?
#
loop_
_entity_poly.entity_id
_entity_poly.type
_entity_poly.pdbx_seq_one_letter_code
_entity_poly.pdbx_strand_id
1 'polypeptide(L)'
;MKKNCPELYAELMGLFEGFPEERENNPEGFQDRYGSCYSESKTTEKNRERYEYRPYSGPGGIQESRPHIASVGRGKQVRILQVQDDCVNDITPCLAEFWEQGSKKQPKRTEAEGMDHDAEWFGLASGKALDAEEMLDYKRKHWATGNCLHYVLDETFGEDKSTIRLEKNTMSLLRKCAYNITSHVCFKWKTRRRREVFRI
;
A
#
# COMPACT_ATOMS: atom_id res chain seq x y z
N MET A 1 -0.53 7.83 2.15
CA MET A 1 0.56 8.81 2.25
C MET A 1 1.74 8.18 2.93
N LYS A 2 2.90 8.25 2.26
CA LYS A 2 4.20 7.87 2.81
C LYS A 2 4.80 9.08 3.53
N LYS A 3 5.90 8.89 4.27
CA LYS A 3 6.64 9.93 5.02
C LYS A 3 7.09 11.17 4.22
N ASN A 4 6.81 11.22 2.90
CA ASN A 4 7.14 12.34 2.02
C ASN A 4 6.36 13.64 2.35
N CYS A 5 5.22 13.54 3.04
CA CYS A 5 4.50 14.69 3.60
C CYS A 5 4.40 14.51 5.13
N PRO A 6 5.41 14.96 5.90
CA PRO A 6 5.54 14.62 7.32
C PRO A 6 4.42 15.20 8.18
N GLU A 7 3.96 16.42 7.90
CA GLU A 7 2.90 17.11 8.66
C GLU A 7 1.56 16.36 8.56
N LEU A 8 1.13 16.06 7.33
CA LEU A 8 -0.11 15.36 7.06
C LEU A 8 -0.04 13.88 7.48
N TYR A 9 1.15 13.28 7.44
CA TYR A 9 1.38 11.96 8.00
C TYR A 9 1.20 11.97 9.53
N ALA A 10 1.82 12.92 10.23
CA ALA A 10 1.71 13.04 11.69
C ALA A 10 0.25 13.30 12.11
N GLU A 11 -0.43 14.19 11.39
CA GLU A 11 -1.84 14.47 11.62
C GLU A 11 -2.69 13.20 11.50
N LEU A 12 -2.58 12.47 10.39
CA LEU A 12 -3.32 11.23 10.20
C LEU A 12 -2.98 10.16 11.23
N MET A 13 -1.72 10.06 11.67
CA MET A 13 -1.35 9.08 12.70
C MET A 13 -1.94 9.43 14.06
N GLY A 14 -1.94 10.72 14.42
CA GLY A 14 -2.50 11.23 15.66
C GLY A 14 -4.02 11.00 15.79
N LEU A 15 -4.76 10.99 14.67
CA LEU A 15 -6.19 10.68 14.68
C LEU A 15 -6.53 9.30 15.26
N PHE A 16 -5.60 8.36 15.20
CA PHE A 16 -5.79 6.97 15.65
C PHE A 16 -4.90 6.62 16.86
N GLU A 17 -4.31 7.63 17.51
CA GLU A 17 -3.57 7.47 18.76
C GLU A 17 -4.54 7.23 19.91
N GLY A 18 -4.20 6.36 20.87
CA GLY A 18 -5.08 5.98 21.99
C GLY A 18 -6.24 5.03 21.65
N PHE A 19 -6.58 4.82 20.38
CA PHE A 19 -7.64 3.89 19.96
C PHE A 19 -7.45 2.45 20.49
N PRO A 20 -6.24 1.85 20.43
CA PRO A 20 -6.02 0.50 20.96
C PRO A 20 -6.31 0.42 22.48
N GLU A 21 -5.87 1.42 23.23
CA GLU A 21 -6.04 1.50 24.69
C GLU A 21 -7.51 1.73 25.07
N GLU A 22 -8.23 2.59 24.34
CA GLU A 22 -9.66 2.83 24.57
C GLU A 22 -10.49 1.57 24.29
N ARG A 23 -10.14 0.83 23.23
CA ARG A 23 -10.79 -0.44 22.89
C ARG A 23 -10.55 -1.52 23.94
N GLU A 24 -9.34 -1.63 24.48
CA GLU A 24 -8.98 -2.63 25.48
C GLU A 24 -9.62 -2.31 26.85
N ASN A 25 -9.62 -1.04 27.25
CA ASN A 25 -10.15 -0.60 28.53
C ASN A 25 -11.69 -0.50 28.57
N ASN A 26 -12.34 -0.17 27.44
CA ASN A 26 -13.80 -0.04 27.37
C ASN A 26 -14.36 -0.45 25.99
N PRO A 27 -14.46 -1.76 25.72
CA PRO A 27 -14.91 -2.26 24.41
C PRO A 27 -16.36 -1.86 24.07
N GLU A 28 -17.26 -1.84 25.06
CA GLU A 28 -18.66 -1.45 24.84
C GLU A 28 -18.78 0.05 24.53
N GLY A 29 -18.09 0.91 25.28
CA GLY A 29 -18.07 2.36 25.04
C GLY A 29 -17.34 2.75 23.75
N PHE A 30 -16.37 1.95 23.31
CA PHE A 30 -15.73 2.10 22.00
C PHE A 30 -16.70 1.70 20.88
N GLN A 31 -17.42 0.60 21.03
CA GLN A 31 -18.40 0.14 20.05
C GLN A 31 -19.59 1.11 19.93
N ASP A 32 -20.07 1.69 21.02
CA ASP A 32 -21.13 2.70 21.01
C ASP A 32 -20.70 3.97 20.25
N ARG A 33 -19.47 4.44 20.49
CA ARG A 33 -18.96 5.67 19.88
C ARG A 33 -18.51 5.52 18.44
N TYR A 34 -17.90 4.39 18.10
CA TYR A 34 -17.25 4.20 16.80
C TYR A 34 -17.82 3.05 15.97
N GLY A 35 -18.70 2.20 16.50
CA GLY A 35 -19.16 0.99 15.82
C GLY A 35 -19.89 1.22 14.49
N SER A 36 -20.46 2.40 14.27
CA SER A 36 -21.10 2.78 12.99
C SER A 36 -20.12 3.29 11.93
N CYS A 37 -18.92 3.70 12.34
CA CYS A 37 -17.93 4.36 11.49
C CYS A 37 -16.60 3.60 11.44
N TYR A 38 -16.31 2.71 12.37
CA TYR A 38 -15.04 2.00 12.49
C TYR A 38 -15.12 0.60 11.93
N SER A 39 -14.14 0.23 11.11
CA SER A 39 -13.99 -1.14 10.61
C SER A 39 -12.52 -1.52 10.56
N GLU A 40 -12.23 -2.81 10.69
CA GLU A 40 -10.88 -3.37 10.58
C GLU A 40 -10.87 -4.45 9.52
N SER A 41 -9.80 -4.52 8.74
CA SER A 41 -9.59 -5.59 7.77
C SER A 41 -8.15 -6.08 7.85
N LYS A 42 -7.96 -7.39 7.69
CA LYS A 42 -6.64 -8.01 7.69
C LYS A 42 -6.51 -8.82 6.42
N THR A 43 -5.43 -8.57 5.66
CA THR A 43 -5.10 -9.39 4.50
C THR A 43 -3.69 -9.92 4.59
N THR A 44 -3.52 -11.11 4.02
CA THR A 44 -2.23 -11.74 3.78
C THR A 44 -2.11 -11.98 2.28
N GLU A 45 -0.98 -11.60 1.71
CA GLU A 45 -0.71 -11.84 0.29
C GLU A 45 0.71 -12.38 0.12
N LYS A 46 0.82 -13.41 -0.72
CA LYS A 46 2.09 -13.91 -1.22
C LYS A 46 2.43 -13.18 -2.51
N ASN A 47 3.35 -12.24 -2.43
CA ASN A 47 4.10 -11.76 -3.59
C ASN A 47 5.24 -12.75 -3.85
N ARG A 48 5.75 -12.86 -5.09
CA ARG A 48 6.68 -13.91 -5.56
C ARG A 48 7.78 -14.32 -4.56
N GLU A 49 8.28 -13.36 -3.76
CA GLU A 49 9.34 -13.55 -2.76
C GLU A 49 8.96 -13.06 -1.33
N ARG A 50 7.72 -12.61 -1.10
CA ARG A 50 7.37 -11.81 0.10
C ARG A 50 5.96 -12.12 0.58
N TYR A 51 5.82 -12.36 1.88
CA TYR A 51 4.52 -12.28 2.55
C TYR A 51 4.33 -10.86 3.08
N GLU A 52 3.22 -10.25 2.68
CA GLU A 52 2.83 -8.94 3.16
C GLU A 52 1.63 -9.06 4.10
N TYR A 53 1.83 -8.76 5.38
CA TYR A 53 0.75 -8.66 6.35
C TYR A 53 0.26 -7.22 6.39
N ARG A 54 -1.05 -7.04 6.23
CA ARG A 54 -1.69 -5.72 6.28
C ARG A 54 -2.85 -5.74 7.25
N PRO A 55 -2.62 -5.47 8.54
CA PRO A 55 -3.69 -5.04 9.40
C PRO A 55 -4.05 -3.58 9.06
N TYR A 56 -5.29 -3.41 8.66
CA TYR A 56 -5.95 -2.13 8.53
C TYR A 56 -6.84 -1.93 9.75
N SER A 57 -6.56 -0.87 10.51
CA SER A 57 -7.42 -0.45 11.61
C SER A 57 -8.02 0.90 11.27
N GLY A 58 -9.34 0.90 11.02
CA GLY A 58 -10.19 2.07 10.96
C GLY A 58 -10.27 2.76 9.60
N PRO A 59 -11.50 2.91 9.08
CA PRO A 59 -11.86 4.13 8.41
C PRO A 59 -13.23 4.60 8.83
N GLY A 60 -13.24 5.27 9.98
CA GLY A 60 -14.28 6.23 10.28
C GLY A 60 -13.82 7.57 9.76
N GLY A 61 -14.55 8.14 8.80
CA GLY A 61 -14.35 9.53 8.43
C GLY A 61 -14.54 10.41 9.65
N ILE A 62 -13.49 11.15 10.04
CA ILE A 62 -13.70 12.34 10.86
C ILE A 62 -14.31 13.38 9.94
N GLN A 63 -15.64 13.52 10.04
CA GLN A 63 -16.38 14.54 9.31
C GLN A 63 -16.36 15.83 10.13
N GLU A 64 -15.21 16.50 10.20
CA GLU A 64 -15.15 17.87 10.69
C GLU A 64 -14.39 18.80 9.73
N SER A 65 -15.11 19.81 9.25
CA SER A 65 -14.66 21.00 8.49
C SER A 65 -13.94 20.83 7.14
N ARG A 66 -13.52 19.63 6.72
CA ARG A 66 -12.74 19.46 5.48
C ARG A 66 -13.63 19.18 4.26
N PRO A 67 -13.73 20.10 3.28
CA PRO A 67 -14.72 20.01 2.19
C PRO A 67 -14.54 18.84 1.21
N HIS A 68 -13.50 18.00 1.36
CA HIS A 68 -13.11 17.01 0.34
C HIS A 68 -12.65 15.64 0.88
N ILE A 69 -12.72 15.40 2.20
CA ILE A 69 -12.29 14.14 2.81
C ILE A 69 -13.51 13.52 3.49
N ALA A 70 -13.91 12.34 3.02
CA ALA A 70 -15.05 11.60 3.56
C ALA A 70 -14.62 10.36 4.34
N SER A 71 -13.42 9.84 4.11
CA SER A 71 -12.83 8.78 4.94
C SER A 71 -11.32 8.95 5.07
N VAL A 72 -10.81 8.62 6.25
CA VAL A 72 -9.37 8.57 6.56
C VAL A 72 -9.06 7.21 7.13
N GLY A 73 -7.80 6.81 7.00
CA GLY A 73 -7.39 5.45 7.24
C GLY A 73 -5.99 5.33 7.79
N ARG A 74 -5.77 4.33 8.64
CA ARG A 74 -4.42 3.93 9.04
C ARG A 74 -4.21 2.45 8.76
N GLY A 75 -3.08 2.15 8.12
CA GLY A 75 -2.67 0.78 7.88
C GLY A 75 -1.26 0.53 8.38
N LYS A 76 -1.06 -0.66 8.94
CA LYS A 76 0.26 -1.21 9.25
C LYS A 76 0.63 -2.18 8.13
N GLN A 77 1.88 -2.18 7.69
CA GLN A 77 2.38 -3.14 6.73
C GLN A 77 3.66 -3.77 7.25
N VAL A 78 3.66 -5.09 7.38
CA VAL A 78 4.85 -5.87 7.71
C VAL A 78 5.28 -6.63 6.47
N ARG A 79 6.58 -6.57 6.15
CA ARG A 79 7.16 -7.27 5.00
C ARG A 79 8.08 -8.37 5.52
N ILE A 80 7.70 -9.62 5.27
CA ILE A 80 8.48 -10.80 5.66
C ILE A 80 9.12 -11.38 4.41
N LEU A 81 10.45 -11.46 4.41
CA LEU A 81 11.22 -12.04 3.32
C LEU A 81 11.21 -13.56 3.37
N GLN A 82 11.18 -14.17 2.18
CA GLN A 82 11.39 -15.60 2.02
C GLN A 82 12.82 -15.99 2.38
N VAL A 83 12.96 -17.07 3.16
CA VAL A 83 14.23 -17.64 3.63
C VAL A 83 14.32 -19.11 3.24
N GLN A 84 15.54 -19.63 3.10
CA GLN A 84 15.74 -21.06 2.88
C GLN A 84 15.87 -21.78 4.22
N ASP A 85 15.11 -22.86 4.36
CA ASP A 85 15.29 -23.82 5.44
C ASP A 85 16.61 -24.60 5.26
N ASP A 86 16.93 -25.46 6.23
CA ASP A 86 18.17 -26.25 6.19
C ASP A 86 18.13 -27.37 5.13
N CYS A 87 16.95 -27.59 4.53
CA CYS A 87 16.72 -28.50 3.42
C CYS A 87 16.66 -27.76 2.06
N VAL A 88 17.04 -26.47 2.01
CA VAL A 88 17.04 -25.62 0.80
C VAL A 88 15.63 -25.41 0.22
N ASN A 89 14.59 -25.60 1.03
CA ASN A 89 13.23 -25.23 0.67
C ASN A 89 12.97 -23.77 1.02
N ASP A 90 12.18 -23.17 0.15
CA ASP A 90 11.90 -21.76 0.10
C ASP A 90 10.70 -21.43 1.00
N ILE A 91 10.96 -21.20 2.29
CA ILE A 91 9.92 -20.96 3.31
C ILE A 91 9.72 -19.47 3.59
N THR A 92 8.52 -19.09 4.01
CA THR A 92 8.29 -17.76 4.61
C THR A 92 7.73 -17.94 6.01
N PRO A 93 8.38 -17.39 7.05
CA PRO A 93 7.87 -17.45 8.41
C PRO A 93 6.47 -16.84 8.51
N CYS A 94 5.62 -17.39 9.37
CA CYS A 94 4.37 -16.73 9.68
C CYS A 94 4.60 -15.45 10.51
N LEU A 95 3.58 -14.59 10.60
CA LEU A 95 3.73 -13.32 11.33
C LEU A 95 4.13 -13.52 12.79
N ALA A 96 3.53 -14.50 13.48
CA ALA A 96 3.81 -14.78 14.88
C ALA A 96 5.27 -15.24 15.08
N GLU A 97 5.72 -16.22 14.29
CA GLU A 97 7.11 -16.70 14.31
C GLU A 97 8.11 -15.58 14.00
N PHE A 98 7.78 -14.73 13.03
CA PHE A 98 8.61 -13.58 12.66
C PHE A 98 8.75 -12.57 13.80
N TRP A 99 7.69 -12.28 14.55
CA TRP A 99 7.78 -11.38 15.71
C TRP A 99 8.56 -12.00 16.88
N GLU A 100 8.44 -13.31 17.08
CA GLU A 100 9.11 -14.00 18.17
C GLU A 100 10.61 -14.17 17.92
N GLN A 101 10.98 -14.63 16.72
CA GLN A 101 12.31 -15.12 16.39
C GLN A 101 13.02 -14.30 15.31
N GLY A 102 12.28 -13.47 14.55
CA GLY A 102 12.77 -12.89 13.31
C GLY A 102 12.93 -13.94 12.21
N SER A 103 13.74 -13.63 11.20
CA SER A 103 14.12 -14.57 10.15
C SER A 103 15.62 -14.50 9.87
N LYS A 104 16.19 -15.51 9.20
CA LYS A 104 17.61 -15.51 8.78
C LYS A 104 18.01 -14.23 8.02
N LYS A 105 17.11 -13.66 7.21
CA LYS A 105 17.34 -12.41 6.44
C LYS A 105 16.93 -11.13 7.16
N GLN A 106 16.11 -11.24 8.19
CA GLN A 106 15.59 -10.13 8.99
C GLN A 106 15.60 -10.57 10.47
N PRO A 107 16.77 -10.60 11.11
CA PRO A 107 16.88 -11.05 12.50
C PRO A 107 16.13 -10.10 13.43
N LYS A 108 15.60 -10.64 14.53
CA LYS A 108 14.94 -9.82 15.55
C LYS A 108 15.94 -8.83 16.13
N ARG A 109 15.60 -7.54 16.09
CA ARG A 109 16.42 -6.47 16.68
C ARG A 109 16.27 -6.46 18.19
N THR A 110 17.34 -6.04 18.89
CA THR A 110 17.36 -5.93 20.36
C THR A 110 16.32 -4.92 20.83
N GLU A 111 15.70 -5.16 22.00
CA GLU A 111 14.58 -4.38 22.56
C GLU A 111 14.84 -2.86 22.65
N ALA A 112 16.11 -2.45 22.71
CA ALA A 112 16.54 -1.04 22.69
C ALA A 112 16.19 -0.30 21.38
N GLU A 113 15.97 -1.01 20.27
CA GLU A 113 15.61 -0.41 18.98
C GLU A 113 14.10 -0.30 18.77
N GLY A 114 13.25 -0.82 19.65
CA GLY A 114 11.79 -0.72 19.56
C GLY A 114 11.13 -1.73 18.60
N MET A 115 9.98 -2.29 19.00
CA MET A 115 9.27 -3.38 18.30
C MET A 115 8.59 -2.98 16.98
N ASP A 116 8.61 -1.70 16.57
CA ASP A 116 7.79 -1.20 15.46
C ASP A 116 8.56 -0.87 14.17
N HIS A 117 9.87 -1.16 14.12
CA HIS A 117 10.72 -0.80 12.97
C HIS A 117 10.50 -1.66 11.71
N ASP A 118 10.08 -2.92 11.87
CA ASP A 118 9.77 -3.80 10.73
C ASP A 118 8.35 -3.58 10.18
N ALA A 119 7.60 -2.68 10.82
CA ALA A 119 6.29 -2.27 10.39
C ALA A 119 6.32 -0.87 9.76
N GLU A 120 5.91 -0.81 8.50
CA GLU A 120 5.70 0.45 7.80
C GLU A 120 4.24 0.89 8.02
N TRP A 121 4.07 1.97 8.78
CA TRP A 121 2.78 2.65 8.89
C TRP A 121 2.53 3.56 7.69
N PHE A 122 1.28 3.61 7.26
CA PHE A 122 0.84 4.50 6.19
C PHE A 122 -0.58 5.00 6.46
N GLY A 123 -0.84 6.26 6.09
CA GLY A 123 -2.18 6.84 6.11
C GLY A 123 -2.90 6.67 4.78
N LEU A 124 -4.22 6.58 4.77
CA LEU A 124 -5.08 6.69 3.59
C LEU A 124 -6.06 7.85 3.81
N ALA A 125 -6.44 8.51 2.72
CA ALA A 125 -7.47 9.53 2.72
C ALA A 125 -8.25 9.42 1.42
N SER A 126 -9.57 9.54 1.50
CA SER A 126 -10.47 9.45 0.35
C SER A 126 -11.58 10.48 0.48
N GLY A 127 -11.98 11.05 -0.67
CA GLY A 127 -13.18 11.89 -0.77
C GLY A 127 -14.49 11.08 -0.83
N LYS A 128 -14.41 9.75 -0.82
CA LYS A 128 -15.57 8.85 -0.70
C LYS A 128 -15.64 8.26 0.70
N ALA A 129 -16.84 8.05 1.23
CA ALA A 129 -17.03 7.23 2.42
C ALA A 129 -16.70 5.78 2.02
N LEU A 130 -15.72 5.17 2.68
CA LEU A 130 -15.20 3.85 2.38
C LEU A 130 -14.96 3.09 3.68
N ASP A 131 -15.24 1.79 3.69
CA ASP A 131 -14.87 0.91 4.79
C ASP A 131 -13.40 0.42 4.71
N ALA A 132 -12.97 -0.37 5.70
CA ALA A 132 -11.60 -0.88 5.80
C ALA A 132 -11.18 -1.73 4.60
N GLU A 133 -12.10 -2.56 4.13
CA GLU A 133 -11.87 -3.49 3.04
C GLU A 133 -11.79 -2.72 1.71
N GLU A 134 -12.72 -1.79 1.47
CA GLU A 134 -12.73 -0.94 0.30
C GLU A 134 -11.47 -0.07 0.21
N MET A 135 -11.06 0.59 1.30
CA MET A 135 -9.83 1.40 1.30
C MET A 135 -8.59 0.56 0.99
N LEU A 136 -8.54 -0.67 1.49
CA LEU A 136 -7.46 -1.60 1.22
C LEU A 136 -7.47 -2.10 -0.24
N ASP A 137 -8.64 -2.39 -0.80
CA ASP A 137 -8.80 -2.74 -2.21
C ASP A 137 -8.35 -1.59 -3.13
N TYR A 138 -8.75 -0.34 -2.84
CA TYR A 138 -8.25 0.81 -3.58
C TYR A 138 -6.73 0.98 -3.47
N LYS A 139 -6.14 0.78 -2.27
CA LYS A 139 -4.68 0.76 -2.10
C LYS A 139 -4.05 -0.31 -2.98
N ARG A 140 -4.62 -1.53 -3.03
CA ARG A 140 -4.12 -2.64 -3.85
C ARG A 140 -4.21 -2.34 -5.33
N LYS A 141 -5.35 -1.83 -5.82
CA LYS A 141 -5.53 -1.39 -7.22
C LYS A 141 -4.54 -0.29 -7.60
N HIS A 142 -4.30 0.66 -6.71
CA HIS A 142 -3.29 1.71 -6.91
C HIS A 142 -1.89 1.10 -7.05
N TRP A 143 -1.53 0.12 -6.22
CA TRP A 143 -0.24 -0.57 -6.29
C TRP A 143 -0.09 -1.43 -7.54
N ALA A 144 -1.13 -2.18 -7.91
CA ALA A 144 -1.14 -2.97 -9.14
C ALA A 144 -0.89 -2.09 -10.36
N THR A 145 -1.54 -0.92 -10.42
CA THR A 145 -1.32 0.07 -11.49
C THR A 145 0.13 0.54 -11.54
N GLY A 146 0.72 0.88 -10.40
CA GLY A 146 2.13 1.27 -10.31
C GLY A 146 3.08 0.16 -10.76
N ASN A 147 2.86 -1.07 -10.30
CA ASN A 147 3.67 -2.23 -10.67
C ASN A 147 3.57 -2.54 -12.18
N CYS A 148 2.38 -2.44 -12.77
CA CYS A 148 2.22 -2.57 -14.21
C CYS A 148 3.02 -1.51 -14.98
N LEU A 149 2.99 -0.26 -14.52
CA LEU A 149 3.79 0.82 -15.12
C LEU A 149 5.29 0.52 -15.04
N HIS A 150 5.78 0.11 -13.86
CA HIS A 150 7.18 -0.28 -13.68
C HIS A 150 7.56 -1.40 -14.63
N TYR A 151 6.80 -2.50 -14.67
CA TYR A 151 7.06 -3.60 -15.59
C TYR A 151 7.15 -3.15 -17.06
N VAL A 152 6.23 -2.28 -17.51
CA VAL A 152 6.29 -1.77 -18.89
C VAL A 152 7.53 -0.92 -19.12
N LEU A 153 7.89 -0.05 -18.18
CA LEU A 153 9.08 0.78 -18.28
C LEU A 153 10.37 -0.07 -18.29
N ASP A 154 10.43 -1.09 -17.45
CA ASP A 154 11.61 -1.94 -17.29
C ASP A 154 11.78 -2.89 -18.49
N GLU A 155 10.72 -3.59 -18.91
CA GLU A 155 10.79 -4.59 -19.99
C GLU A 155 10.63 -4.00 -21.38
N THR A 156 9.72 -3.04 -21.58
CA THR A 156 9.45 -2.48 -22.92
C THR A 156 10.40 -1.33 -23.25
N PHE A 157 10.69 -0.46 -22.27
CA PHE A 157 11.58 0.69 -22.46
C PHE A 157 13.01 0.45 -21.96
N GLY A 158 13.29 -0.74 -21.44
CA GLY A 158 14.62 -1.15 -21.00
C GLY A 158 15.17 -0.25 -19.89
N GLU A 159 14.32 0.32 -19.02
CA GLU A 159 14.74 1.31 -18.03
C GLU A 159 15.83 0.76 -17.10
N ASP A 160 15.67 -0.46 -16.59
CA ASP A 160 16.66 -1.14 -15.74
C ASP A 160 17.96 -1.49 -16.47
N LYS A 161 17.89 -1.79 -17.77
CA LYS A 161 19.05 -2.16 -18.59
C LYS A 161 19.80 -0.92 -19.12
N SER A 162 19.29 0.27 -18.85
CA SER A 162 19.81 1.53 -19.36
C SER A 162 21.19 1.85 -18.75
N THR A 163 22.23 1.85 -19.57
CA THR A 163 23.60 2.21 -19.15
C THR A 163 23.84 3.73 -19.10
N ILE A 164 22.83 4.53 -19.48
CA ILE A 164 22.90 6.00 -19.48
C ILE A 164 23.14 6.49 -18.04
N ARG A 165 24.28 7.15 -17.81
CA ARG A 165 24.69 7.67 -16.49
C ARG A 165 24.49 9.18 -16.35
N LEU A 166 24.71 9.94 -17.43
CA LEU A 166 24.36 11.36 -17.50
C LEU A 166 22.86 11.51 -17.77
N GLU A 167 22.21 12.51 -17.19
CA GLU A 167 20.82 12.86 -17.50
C GLU A 167 19.78 11.72 -17.32
N LYS A 168 20.00 10.81 -16.37
CA LYS A 168 19.08 9.70 -16.04
C LYS A 168 17.63 10.16 -15.86
N ASN A 169 17.44 11.31 -15.23
CA ASN A 169 16.13 11.89 -14.97
C ASN A 169 15.43 12.31 -16.28
N THR A 170 16.16 12.93 -17.21
CA THR A 170 15.65 13.31 -18.53
C THR A 170 15.19 12.08 -19.31
N MET A 171 15.99 11.00 -19.31
CA MET A 171 15.61 9.76 -19.97
C MET A 171 14.41 9.08 -19.33
N SER A 172 14.31 9.07 -17.99
CA SER A 172 13.13 8.53 -17.30
C SER A 172 11.85 9.33 -17.66
N LEU A 173 11.96 10.66 -17.75
CA LEU A 173 10.85 11.51 -18.20
C LEU A 173 10.45 11.20 -19.65
N LEU A 174 11.42 11.09 -20.57
CA LEU A 174 11.14 10.76 -21.97
C LEU A 174 10.43 9.42 -22.13
N ARG A 175 10.85 8.38 -21.40
CA ARG A 175 10.17 7.06 -21.39
C ARG A 175 8.72 7.18 -20.91
N LYS A 176 8.48 7.91 -19.82
CA LYS A 176 7.13 8.17 -19.29
C LYS A 176 6.27 8.96 -20.28
N CYS A 177 6.83 9.98 -20.92
CA CYS A 177 6.15 10.72 -21.99
C CYS A 177 5.80 9.81 -23.17
N ALA A 178 6.73 8.98 -23.63
CA ALA A 178 6.51 8.04 -24.72
C ALA A 178 5.42 7.02 -24.36
N TYR A 179 5.44 6.46 -23.15
CA TYR A 179 4.40 5.57 -22.63
C TYR A 179 3.01 6.25 -22.63
N ASN A 180 2.92 7.48 -22.15
CA ASN A 180 1.65 8.21 -22.12
C ASN A 180 1.12 8.45 -23.55
N ILE A 181 1.98 8.86 -24.48
CA ILE A 181 1.59 9.07 -25.89
C ILE A 181 1.10 7.77 -26.52
N THR A 182 1.84 6.67 -26.40
CA THR A 182 1.47 5.38 -27.00
C THR A 182 0.18 4.83 -26.38
N SER A 183 0.00 4.99 -25.07
CA SER A 183 -1.22 4.61 -24.37
C SER A 183 -2.43 5.40 -24.88
N HIS A 184 -2.31 6.73 -25.03
CA HIS A 184 -3.38 7.58 -25.56
C HIS A 184 -3.70 7.29 -27.04
N VAL A 185 -2.68 7.09 -27.88
CA VAL A 185 -2.85 6.81 -29.31
C VAL A 185 -3.50 5.43 -29.49
N CYS A 186 -3.02 4.41 -28.79
CA CYS A 186 -3.56 3.05 -28.86
C CYS A 186 -5.00 2.98 -28.32
N PHE A 187 -5.32 3.75 -27.27
CA PHE A 187 -6.69 3.90 -26.78
C PHE A 187 -7.62 4.50 -27.83
N LYS A 188 -7.22 5.63 -28.44
CA LYS A 188 -7.99 6.26 -29.54
C LYS A 188 -8.21 5.30 -30.69
N TRP A 189 -7.17 4.56 -31.10
CA TRP A 189 -7.26 3.56 -32.16
C TRP A 189 -8.25 2.42 -31.83
N LYS A 190 -8.19 1.84 -30.62
CA LYS A 190 -9.14 0.80 -30.17
C LYS A 190 -10.58 1.31 -30.10
N THR A 191 -10.80 2.53 -29.57
CA THR A 191 -12.15 3.12 -29.52
C THR A 191 -12.70 3.46 -30.90
N ARG A 192 -11.87 3.93 -31.83
CA ARG A 192 -12.27 4.23 -33.21
C ARG A 192 -12.64 2.95 -33.96
N ARG A 193 -11.84 1.89 -33.84
CA ARG A 193 -12.12 0.58 -34.43
C ARG A 193 -13.42 -0.03 -33.90
N ARG A 194 -13.71 0.08 -32.59
CA ARG A 194 -15.00 -0.34 -32.04
C ARG A 194 -16.17 0.46 -32.62
N ARG A 195 -16.07 1.78 -32.78
CA ARG A 195 -17.13 2.59 -33.39
C ARG A 195 -17.35 2.28 -34.88
N GLU A 196 -16.31 1.92 -35.61
CA GLU A 196 -16.41 1.49 -37.01
C GLU A 196 -17.02 0.08 -37.13
N VAL A 197 -16.76 -0.83 -36.18
CA VAL A 197 -17.33 -2.20 -36.15
C VAL A 197 -18.80 -2.23 -35.69
N PHE A 198 -19.23 -1.28 -34.84
CA PHE A 198 -20.63 -1.14 -34.40
C PHE A 198 -21.45 -0.13 -35.22
N ARG A 199 -20.94 0.31 -36.39
CA ARG A 199 -21.71 0.99 -37.44
C ARG A 199 -22.04 -0.03 -38.53
N ILE A 200 -22.95 -0.96 -38.23
CA ILE A 200 -23.68 -1.78 -39.21
C ILE A 200 -25.15 -1.72 -38.80
#